data_AF-A0A538RRB1-F1
#
_entry.id   AF-A0A538RRB1-F1
#
_cell.length_a   1.000
_cell.length_b   1.000
_cell.length_c   1.000
_cell.angle_alpha   90.00
_cell.angle_beta   90.00
_cell.angle_gamma   90.00
#
_symmetry.space_group_name_H-M   'P 1'
#
loop_
_entity.id
_entity.type
_entity.pdbx_description
1 polymer ?
#
loop_
_entity_poly.entity_id
_entity_poly.type
_entity_poly.pdbx_seq_one_letter_code
_entity_poly.pdbx_strand_id
1 'polypeptide(L)'
;MPHLFEKGKPRPPQAGRRKGTLNKTTVKIREAAQRHGAAALVRLVELSKDLDGRIAVKAIEIILAYGYGKPREHVELTGAESGPLEPQVIFYLPSKGHHANPS
;
A
#
# COMPACT_ATOMS: atom_id res chain seq x y z
N MET A 1 -28.31 27.04 12.92
CA MET A 1 -27.20 26.37 13.60
C MET A 1 -25.93 27.19 13.38
N PRO A 2 -25.51 28.01 14.35
CA PRO A 2 -24.37 28.91 14.18
C PRO A 2 -23.08 28.09 14.06
N HIS A 3 -22.16 28.56 13.22
CA HIS A 3 -20.90 27.89 12.95
C HIS A 3 -20.03 27.92 14.21
N LEU A 4 -19.72 26.75 14.78
CA LEU A 4 -19.06 26.54 16.07
C LEU A 4 -17.55 26.93 16.10
N PHE A 5 -17.09 27.80 15.19
CA PHE A 5 -15.69 28.19 15.10
C PHE A 5 -15.54 29.67 14.83
N GLU A 6 -14.97 30.40 15.79
CA GLU A 6 -14.61 31.81 15.63
C GLU A 6 -13.35 31.95 14.76
N LYS A 7 -13.46 32.73 13.68
CA LYS A 7 -12.34 33.04 12.79
C LYS A 7 -11.28 33.83 13.55
N GLY A 8 -10.04 33.35 13.54
CA GLY A 8 -8.90 33.99 14.23
C GLY A 8 -8.52 33.37 15.57
N LYS A 9 -9.33 32.46 16.13
CA LYS A 9 -8.96 31.67 17.32
C LYS A 9 -8.28 30.34 16.95
N PRO A 10 -7.41 29.79 17.82
CA PRO A 10 -6.82 28.47 17.62
C PRO A 10 -7.92 27.41 17.46
N ARG A 11 -7.78 26.52 16.49
CA ARG A 11 -8.73 25.42 16.33
C ARG A 11 -8.64 24.45 17.52
N PRO A 12 -9.75 23.83 17.95
CA PRO A 12 -9.73 22.89 19.06
C PRO A 12 -8.79 21.70 18.80
N PRO A 13 -8.24 21.08 19.86
CA PRO A 13 -7.44 19.87 19.72
C PRO A 13 -8.24 18.80 18.95
N GLN A 14 -7.62 18.18 17.95
CA GLN A 14 -8.22 17.23 16.98
C GLN A 14 -9.02 17.86 15.82
N ALA A 15 -9.09 19.19 15.72
CA ALA A 15 -9.67 19.83 14.56
C ALA A 15 -8.75 19.72 13.32
N GLY A 16 -9.29 19.23 12.22
CA GLY A 16 -8.59 19.09 10.95
C GLY A 16 -8.55 17.64 10.43
N ARG A 17 -7.89 17.44 9.29
CA ARG A 17 -7.68 16.10 8.74
C ARG A 17 -6.75 15.32 9.66
N ARG A 18 -7.15 14.12 10.09
CA ARG A 18 -6.27 13.22 10.84
C ARG A 18 -5.05 12.86 9.99
N LYS A 19 -3.84 13.09 10.51
CA LYS A 19 -2.59 12.76 9.82
C LYS A 19 -2.60 11.26 9.46
N GLY A 20 -2.22 10.94 8.22
CA GLY A 20 -2.26 9.57 7.68
C GLY A 20 -3.58 9.15 7.02
N THR A 21 -4.68 9.90 7.20
CA THR A 21 -5.93 9.59 6.47
C THR A 21 -5.82 9.98 4.99
N LEU A 22 -6.19 9.06 4.10
CA LEU A 22 -6.21 9.33 2.66
C LEU A 22 -7.15 10.51 2.33
N ASN A 23 -6.83 11.23 1.26
CA ASN A 23 -7.73 12.25 0.75
C ASN A 23 -9.05 11.59 0.30
N LYS A 24 -10.19 12.22 0.65
CA LYS A 24 -11.52 11.76 0.21
C LYS A 24 -11.58 11.54 -1.31
N THR A 25 -10.94 12.41 -2.09
CA THR A 25 -10.88 12.27 -3.55
C THR A 25 -10.15 11.00 -3.98
N THR A 26 -9.02 10.67 -3.33
CA THR A 26 -8.27 9.43 -3.61
C THR A 26 -9.10 8.19 -3.32
N VAL A 27 -9.84 8.19 -2.20
CA VAL A 27 -10.75 7.08 -1.85
C VAL A 27 -11.83 6.92 -2.92
N LYS A 28 -12.50 8.02 -3.31
CA LYS A 28 -13.57 7.99 -4.32
C LYS A 28 -13.08 7.52 -5.69
N ILE A 29 -11.91 7.99 -6.14
CA ILE A 29 -11.33 7.56 -7.42
C ILE A 29 -11.00 6.07 -7.37
N ARG A 30 -10.41 5.59 -6.27
CA ARG A 30 -10.11 4.17 -6.07
C ARG A 30 -11.37 3.33 -6.15
N GLU A 31 -12.44 3.72 -5.45
CA GLU A 31 -13.72 3.02 -5.47
C GLU A 31 -14.33 3.00 -6.88
N ALA A 32 -14.28 4.12 -7.61
CA ALA A 32 -14.77 4.18 -8.98
C ALA A 32 -13.97 3.25 -9.91
N ALA A 33 -12.64 3.28 -9.83
CA ALA A 33 -11.76 2.44 -10.64
C ALA A 33 -11.96 0.94 -10.36
N GLN A 34 -12.14 0.56 -9.09
CA GLN A 34 -12.35 -0.83 -8.69
C GLN A 34 -13.59 -1.47 -9.35
N ARG A 35 -14.64 -0.67 -9.62
CA ARG A 35 -15.84 -1.17 -10.33
C ARG A 35 -15.56 -1.62 -11.76
N HIS A 36 -14.49 -1.12 -12.38
CA HIS A 36 -14.10 -1.46 -13.75
C HIS A 36 -13.05 -2.58 -13.83
N GLY A 37 -12.59 -3.12 -12.69
CA GLY A 37 -11.50 -4.10 -12.65
C GLY A 37 -11.76 -5.32 -13.54
N ALA A 38 -12.96 -5.90 -13.47
CA ALA A 38 -13.31 -7.07 -14.29
C ALA A 38 -13.27 -6.76 -15.79
N ALA A 39 -13.86 -5.64 -16.22
CA ALA A 39 -13.86 -5.23 -17.62
C ALA A 39 -12.44 -4.92 -18.13
N ALA A 40 -11.61 -4.30 -17.30
CA ALA A 40 -10.21 -4.02 -17.63
C ALA A 40 -9.39 -5.30 -17.82
N LEU A 41 -9.62 -6.34 -16.99
CA LEU A 41 -8.97 -7.63 -17.13
C LEU A 41 -9.35 -8.33 -18.44
N VAL A 42 -10.65 -8.33 -18.80
CA VAL A 42 -11.10 -8.88 -20.09
C VAL A 42 -10.41 -8.17 -21.24
N ARG A 43 -10.34 -6.84 -21.19
CA ARG A 43 -9.68 -6.05 -22.23
C ARG A 43 -8.18 -6.34 -22.34
N LEU A 44 -7.49 -6.59 -21.22
CA LEU A 44 -6.09 -7.00 -21.24
C LEU A 44 -5.89 -8.35 -21.96
N VAL A 45 -6.79 -9.31 -21.76
CA VAL A 45 -6.75 -10.62 -22.45
C VAL A 45 -7.00 -10.49 -23.96
N GLU A 46 -7.79 -9.50 -24.37
CA GLU A 46 -7.94 -9.19 -25.80
C GLU A 46 -6.67 -8.55 -26.36
N LEU A 47 -6.10 -7.56 -25.66
CA LEU A 47 -4.89 -6.85 -26.08
C LEU A 47 -3.65 -7.77 -26.11
N SER A 48 -3.62 -8.84 -25.31
CA SER A 48 -2.54 -9.83 -25.38
C SER A 48 -2.49 -10.59 -26.72
N LYS A 49 -3.53 -10.46 -27.56
CA LYS A 49 -3.65 -11.08 -28.88
C LYS A 49 -3.49 -10.08 -30.03
N ASP A 50 -3.06 -8.86 -29.72
CA ASP A 50 -2.85 -7.81 -30.73
C ASP A 50 -1.71 -8.19 -31.71
N LEU A 51 -1.78 -7.67 -32.94
CA LEU A 51 -0.74 -7.89 -33.95
C LEU A 51 0.52 -7.07 -33.65
N ASP A 52 0.37 -5.93 -32.96
CA ASP A 52 1.52 -5.21 -32.41
C ASP A 52 2.04 -5.96 -31.18
N GLY A 53 3.18 -6.63 -31.36
CA GLY A 53 3.86 -7.37 -30.30
C GLY A 53 4.15 -6.54 -29.05
N ARG A 54 4.31 -5.21 -29.16
CA ARG A 54 4.54 -4.34 -27.99
C ARG A 54 3.31 -4.25 -27.10
N ILE A 55 2.12 -4.12 -27.71
CA ILE A 55 0.84 -4.11 -27.01
C ILE A 55 0.61 -5.47 -26.36
N ALA A 56 0.81 -6.54 -27.13
CA ALA A 56 0.61 -7.91 -26.67
C ALA A 56 1.51 -8.26 -25.48
N VAL A 57 2.82 -8.03 -25.59
CA VAL A 57 3.78 -8.28 -24.50
C VAL A 57 3.40 -7.48 -23.25
N LYS A 58 3.02 -6.20 -23.41
CA LYS A 58 2.68 -5.39 -22.24
C LYS A 58 1.44 -5.87 -21.51
N ALA A 59 0.42 -6.30 -22.25
CA ALA A 59 -0.77 -6.86 -21.65
C ALA A 59 -0.46 -8.16 -20.89
N ILE A 60 0.37 -9.04 -21.47
CA ILE A 60 0.80 -10.30 -20.84
C ILE A 60 1.58 -10.04 -19.55
N GLU A 61 2.54 -9.11 -19.55
CA GLU A 61 3.29 -8.74 -18.35
C GLU A 61 2.37 -8.31 -17.20
N ILE A 62 1.38 -7.45 -17.50
CA ILE A 62 0.42 -6.96 -16.49
C ILE A 62 -0.42 -8.12 -15.95
N ILE A 63 -0.91 -9.00 -16.82
CA ILE A 63 -1.69 -10.18 -16.41
C ILE A 63 -0.86 -11.08 -15.49
N LEU A 64 0.40 -11.35 -15.84
CA LEU A 64 1.26 -12.24 -15.02
C LEU A 64 1.64 -11.59 -13.69
N ALA A 65 2.03 -10.32 -13.69
CA ALA A 65 2.48 -9.62 -12.49
C ALA A 65 1.39 -9.52 -11.40
N TYR A 66 0.12 -9.37 -11.80
CA TYR A 66 -0.99 -9.11 -10.86
C TYR A 66 -2.05 -10.21 -10.80
N GLY A 67 -2.26 -10.96 -11.88
CA GLY A 67 -3.30 -11.98 -11.99
C GLY A 67 -2.81 -13.39 -11.66
N TYR A 68 -1.60 -13.74 -12.09
CA TYR A 68 -1.02 -15.07 -11.81
C TYR A 68 -0.27 -15.11 -10.47
N GLY A 69 0.10 -13.94 -9.95
CA GLY A 69 0.86 -13.79 -8.70
C GLY A 69 2.37 -13.91 -8.91
N LYS A 70 3.15 -13.44 -7.92
CA LYS A 70 4.61 -13.60 -7.94
C LYS A 70 4.91 -15.12 -7.97
N PRO A 71 5.80 -15.60 -8.86
CA PRO A 71 6.30 -16.97 -8.77
C PRO A 71 6.74 -17.26 -7.34
N ARG A 72 6.29 -18.39 -6.78
CA ARG A 72 6.71 -18.81 -5.44
C ARG A 72 8.21 -19.09 -5.49
N GLU A 73 8.99 -18.19 -4.91
CA GLU A 73 10.41 -18.43 -4.65
C GLU A 73 10.51 -19.42 -3.48
N HIS A 74 11.04 -20.61 -3.75
CA HIS A 74 11.54 -21.49 -2.69
C HIS A 74 12.96 -21.05 -2.37
N VAL A 75 13.14 -20.43 -1.21
CA VAL A 75 14.46 -20.15 -0.65
C VAL A 75 14.69 -21.15 0.47
N GLU A 76 15.69 -22.03 0.28
CA GLU A 76 16.21 -22.83 1.39
C GLU A 76 17.12 -21.94 2.23
N LEU A 77 16.78 -21.78 3.50
CA LEU A 77 17.59 -21.05 4.46
C LEU A 77 18.41 -22.08 5.25
N THR A 78 19.72 -22.05 5.07
CA THR A 78 20.65 -22.93 5.79
C THR A 78 21.62 -22.10 6.60
N GLY A 79 22.00 -22.58 7.79
CA GLY A 79 23.03 -21.97 8.62
C GLY A 79 24.42 -22.11 8.00
N ALA A 80 25.43 -21.56 8.69
CA ALA A 80 26.82 -21.70 8.27
C ALA A 80 27.19 -23.19 8.06
N GLU A 81 27.98 -23.47 7.02
CA GLU A 81 28.39 -24.82 6.62
C GLU A 81 27.24 -25.83 6.42
N SER A 82 26.08 -25.35 5.96
CA SER A 82 24.87 -26.15 5.80
C SER A 82 24.28 -26.69 7.11
N GLY A 83 24.66 -26.10 8.24
CA GLY A 83 24.12 -26.45 9.56
C GLY A 83 22.73 -25.88 9.83
N PRO A 84 22.10 -26.24 10.97
CA PRO A 84 20.84 -25.66 11.40
C PRO A 84 20.92 -24.13 11.56
N LEU A 85 19.82 -23.42 11.29
CA LEU A 85 19.72 -21.99 11.60
C LEU A 85 19.67 -21.78 13.12
N GLU A 86 20.45 -20.83 13.62
CA GLU A 86 20.37 -20.34 15.00
C GLU A 86 19.62 -18.99 15.02
N PRO A 87 18.29 -18.98 15.23
CA PRO A 87 17.54 -17.73 15.24
C PRO A 87 17.89 -16.88 16.47
N GLN A 88 18.27 -15.62 16.26
CA GLN A 88 18.36 -14.63 17.33
C GLN A 88 17.08 -13.80 17.40
N VAL A 89 16.46 -13.74 18.58
CA VAL A 89 15.29 -12.90 18.84
C VAL A 89 15.77 -11.62 19.54
N ILE A 90 15.70 -10.49 18.84
CA ILE A 90 16.01 -9.17 19.42
C ILE A 90 14.71 -8.46 19.75
N PHE A 91 14.47 -8.20 21.04
CA PHE A 91 13.35 -7.37 21.48
C PHE A 91 13.77 -5.90 21.43
N TYR A 92 13.15 -5.13 20.55
CA TYR A 92 13.28 -3.67 20.56
C TYR A 92 12.26 -3.07 21.54
N LEU A 93 12.72 -2.58 22.68
CA LEU A 93 11.91 -1.73 23.54
C LEU A 93 12.02 -0.29 23.04
N PRO A 94 10.93 0.35 22.59
CA PRO A 94 10.98 1.76 22.22
C PRO A 94 11.31 2.59 23.46
N SER A 95 12.42 3.34 23.40
CA SER A 95 12.81 4.30 24.43
C SER A 95 11.66 5.29 24.67
N LYS A 96 11.18 5.38 25.91
CA LYS A 96 10.24 6.43 26.32
C LYS A 96 11.01 7.75 26.28
N GLY A 97 10.73 8.58 25.26
CA GLY A 97 11.21 9.95 25.20
C GLY A 97 10.82 10.71 26.47
N HIS A 98 11.82 11.22 27.18
CA HIS A 98 11.64 12.12 28.30
C HIS A 98 11.02 13.44 27.80
N HIS A 99 9.73 13.65 28.07
CA HIS A 99 9.18 15.00 28.18
C HIS A 99 9.20 15.39 29.66
N ALA A 100 10.35 15.89 30.11
CA ALA A 100 10.40 16.71 31.32
C ALA A 100 10.14 18.15 30.88
N ASN A 101 9.00 18.70 31.31
CA ASN A 101 8.74 20.14 31.24
C ASN A 101 8.64 20.60 32.71
N PRO A 102 9.60 21.37 33.25
CA PRO A 102 9.43 21.97 34.55
C PRO A 102 8.57 23.24 34.46
N SER A 103 7.73 23.37 35.48
CA SER A 103 6.76 24.43 35.76
C SER A 103 7.34 25.83 35.91
#